data_AF-A0A4Q4Q0G6-F1
#
_entry.id   AF-A0A4Q4Q0G6-F1
#
_cell.length_a   1.000
_cell.length_b   1.000
_cell.length_c   1.000
_cell.angle_alpha   90.00
_cell.angle_beta   90.00
_cell.angle_gamma   90.00
#
_symmetry.space_group_name_H-M   'P 1'
#
loop_
_entity.id
_entity.type
_entity.pdbx_description
1 polymer ?
#
loop_
_entity_poly.entity_id
_entity_poly.type
_entity_poly.pdbx_seq_one_letter_code
_entity_poly.pdbx_strand_id
1 'polypeptide(L)'
;MATPMSQVKPPQLQRDTASLRQPPVDPRDASNLLRKVFKKGWDPLPTAQKLHTEHAELLLDTPIGRDFTLITVAGVEFQVHSIMLIGGSKALQEGLFPGGAMSPNRPGCVNLPAHFHPILVDRIVNFIYTSDYRFLPGSEGGQLKQTTFKFYHATLIPNEIPPLPATVALVGIAEYAYHLHIYALAEELDYNTLRSAAHAKLVELLVFRSSNPEVLKEAIKTIFAPTGTAERICKDEDGALQQLVVAAVLAQEAKHWTEVQLTGFLDSIQDPAYEDFRKIYTTVKEDTGDLIKQAAIAKHLAAERKKDRERRKAANSKRGNDGKNRIFGSDGSPMGALGARSIPSKDKFKQRYEAKRGVARSANADKDGDMDMEVD
;
A
#
# COMPACT_ATOMS: atom_id res chain seq x y z
N MET A 1 -62.89 52.29 -18.50
CA MET A 1 -63.13 52.06 -17.05
C MET A 1 -63.12 50.55 -16.80
N ALA A 2 -62.47 50.15 -15.70
CA ALA A 2 -62.48 48.84 -15.04
C ALA A 2 -61.95 47.59 -15.80
N THR A 3 -60.90 47.02 -15.21
CA THR A 3 -60.16 45.78 -15.48
C THR A 3 -60.98 44.50 -15.29
N PRO A 4 -60.52 43.37 -15.87
CA PRO A 4 -60.54 42.09 -15.17
C PRO A 4 -59.13 41.61 -14.83
N MET A 5 -59.07 40.95 -13.68
CA MET A 5 -57.88 40.60 -12.91
C MET A 5 -57.08 39.46 -13.54
N SER A 6 -55.77 39.66 -13.73
CA SER A 6 -54.82 38.58 -13.97
C SER A 6 -54.43 37.98 -12.61
N GLN A 7 -54.80 36.72 -12.37
CA GLN A 7 -54.37 35.96 -11.20
C GLN A 7 -52.86 35.73 -11.26
N VAL A 8 -52.10 36.52 -10.50
CA VAL A 8 -50.68 36.26 -10.25
C VAL A 8 -50.59 35.09 -9.27
N LYS A 9 -50.08 33.95 -9.77
CA LYS A 9 -49.76 32.78 -8.95
C LYS A 9 -48.68 33.18 -7.93
N PRO A 10 -48.86 32.95 -6.62
CA PRO A 10 -47.81 33.23 -5.65
C PRO A 10 -46.60 32.34 -5.91
N PRO A 11 -45.37 32.82 -5.67
CA PRO A 11 -44.16 32.03 -5.87
C PRO A 11 -44.22 30.79 -4.96
N GLN A 12 -44.17 29.61 -5.57
CA GLN A 12 -43.95 28.37 -4.83
C GLN A 12 -42.53 28.42 -4.27
N LEU A 13 -42.41 28.62 -2.96
CA LEU A 13 -41.21 28.27 -2.22
C LEU A 13 -40.95 26.78 -2.45
N GLN A 14 -39.98 26.44 -3.30
CA GLN A 14 -39.38 25.12 -3.29
C GLN A 14 -38.81 24.92 -1.90
N ARG A 15 -39.45 24.06 -1.11
CA ARG A 15 -38.79 23.49 0.07
C ARG A 15 -37.65 22.64 -0.48
N ASP A 16 -36.44 23.17 -0.41
CA ASP A 16 -35.26 22.31 -0.39
C ASP A 16 -35.52 21.26 0.69
N THR A 17 -35.63 20.00 0.28
CA THR A 17 -35.50 18.88 1.20
C THR A 17 -34.11 18.99 1.77
N ALA A 18 -33.98 19.71 2.90
CA ALA A 18 -32.85 19.63 3.77
C ALA A 18 -32.69 18.15 4.10
N SER A 19 -31.72 17.51 3.44
CA SER A 19 -31.28 16.18 3.80
C SER A 19 -30.91 16.26 5.27
N LEU A 20 -31.78 15.77 6.15
CA LEU A 20 -31.50 15.51 7.56
C LEU A 20 -30.45 14.38 7.63
N ARG A 21 -29.26 14.63 7.09
CA ARG A 21 -28.06 13.93 7.53
C ARG A 21 -27.81 14.49 8.91
N GLN A 22 -28.15 13.69 9.92
CA GLN A 22 -27.69 13.97 11.28
C GLN A 22 -26.20 14.27 11.20
N PRO A 23 -25.72 15.34 11.84
CA PRO A 23 -24.29 15.60 11.89
C PRO A 23 -23.60 14.34 12.42
N PRO A 24 -22.43 13.96 11.88
CA PRO A 24 -21.70 12.81 12.36
C PRO A 24 -21.53 12.95 13.87
N VAL A 25 -22.04 11.98 14.61
CA VAL A 25 -22.05 12.02 16.07
C VAL A 25 -20.60 11.98 16.55
N ASP A 26 -20.16 12.95 17.33
CA ASP A 26 -18.80 13.02 17.83
C ASP A 26 -18.45 11.69 18.54
N PRO A 27 -17.37 10.99 18.17
CA PRO A 27 -17.00 9.73 18.81
C PRO A 27 -16.69 9.87 20.31
N ARG A 28 -16.50 11.11 20.80
CA ARG A 28 -16.30 11.47 22.22
C ARG A 28 -17.61 11.79 22.94
N ASP A 29 -18.73 11.92 22.25
CA ASP A 29 -20.02 12.20 22.88
C ASP A 29 -20.42 11.09 23.87
N ALA A 30 -21.01 11.47 25.01
CA ALA A 30 -21.39 10.55 26.07
C ALA A 30 -22.34 9.46 25.55
N SER A 31 -23.28 9.81 24.65
CA SER A 31 -24.18 8.84 24.02
C SER A 31 -23.42 7.81 23.18
N ASN A 32 -22.39 8.25 22.46
CA ASN A 32 -21.51 7.38 21.67
C ASN A 32 -20.58 6.52 22.53
N LEU A 33 -20.02 7.06 23.61
CA LEU A 33 -19.19 6.30 24.55
C LEU A 33 -20.01 5.24 25.28
N LEU A 34 -21.26 5.54 25.67
CA LEU A 34 -22.16 4.58 26.32
C LEU A 34 -22.64 3.49 25.35
N ARG A 35 -22.73 3.76 24.04
CA ARG A 35 -22.98 2.69 23.04
C ARG A 35 -21.93 1.59 23.10
N LYS A 36 -20.66 1.89 23.42
CA LYS A 36 -19.59 0.89 23.63
C LYS A 36 -19.92 -0.10 24.75
N VAL A 37 -20.64 0.36 25.78
CA VAL A 37 -21.05 -0.46 26.94
C VAL A 37 -22.28 -1.29 26.60
N PHE A 38 -23.24 -0.73 25.86
CA PHE A 38 -24.57 -1.32 25.70
C PHE A 38 -24.87 -1.96 24.34
N LYS A 39 -24.09 -1.71 23.26
CA LYS A 39 -24.35 -2.27 21.92
C LYS A 39 -23.06 -2.61 21.14
N LYS A 40 -23.07 -3.73 20.41
CA LYS A 40 -22.07 -4.03 19.35
C LYS A 40 -22.41 -3.20 18.10
N GLY A 41 -21.54 -2.27 17.72
CA GLY A 41 -21.70 -1.45 16.50
C GLY A 41 -21.11 -0.05 16.62
N TRP A 42 -19.90 0.04 17.17
CA TRP A 42 -19.20 1.29 17.42
C TRP A 42 -18.32 1.67 16.22
N ASP A 43 -18.35 2.95 15.83
CA ASP A 43 -17.29 3.53 14.99
C ASP A 43 -16.05 3.73 15.87
N PRO A 44 -14.92 3.10 15.53
CA PRO A 44 -13.75 3.16 16.37
C PRO A 44 -13.24 4.59 16.55
N LEU A 45 -12.90 4.94 17.79
CA LEU A 45 -12.12 6.15 18.09
C LEU A 45 -10.89 6.17 17.18
N PRO A 46 -10.49 7.36 16.68
CA PRO A 46 -9.30 7.48 15.87
C PRO A 46 -8.10 6.87 16.59
N THR A 47 -7.36 6.01 15.90
CA THR A 47 -6.07 5.55 16.40
C THR A 47 -5.08 6.70 16.37
N ALA A 48 -4.03 6.64 17.20
CA ALA A 48 -2.95 7.63 17.15
C ALA A 48 -2.39 7.77 15.72
N GLN A 49 -2.21 6.65 15.02
CA GLN A 49 -1.78 6.63 13.62
C GLN A 49 -2.72 7.42 12.70
N LYS A 50 -4.04 7.24 12.84
CA LYS A 50 -5.02 7.99 12.04
C LYS A 50 -4.95 9.49 12.32
N LEU A 51 -4.83 9.89 13.59
CA LEU A 51 -4.69 11.30 13.97
C LEU A 51 -3.39 11.92 13.43
N HIS A 52 -2.27 11.18 13.47
CA HIS A 52 -1.02 11.63 12.88
C HIS A 52 -1.14 11.83 11.36
N THR A 53 -1.80 10.92 10.65
CA THR A 53 -2.06 11.05 9.22
C THR A 53 -2.94 12.26 8.91
N GLU A 54 -4.05 12.43 9.62
CA GLU A 54 -4.95 13.58 9.43
C GLU A 54 -4.24 14.91 9.72
N HIS A 55 -3.39 14.95 10.75
CA HIS A 55 -2.58 16.13 11.06
C HIS A 55 -1.53 16.42 9.97
N ALA A 56 -0.84 15.40 9.48
CA ALA A 56 0.13 15.53 8.41
C ALA A 56 -0.51 16.03 7.10
N GLU A 57 -1.69 15.51 6.74
CA GLU A 57 -2.48 15.97 5.60
C GLU A 57 -2.89 17.43 5.78
N LEU A 58 -3.35 17.82 6.98
CA LEU A 58 -3.69 19.22 7.28
C LEU A 58 -2.48 20.16 7.13
N LEU A 59 -1.30 19.76 7.63
CA LEU A 59 -0.06 20.52 7.47
C LEU A 59 0.35 20.64 6.00
N LEU A 60 0.23 19.56 5.23
CA LEU A 60 0.51 19.53 3.80
C LEU A 60 -0.41 20.50 3.05
N ASP A 61 -1.69 20.58 3.41
CA ASP A 61 -2.67 21.48 2.76
C ASP A 61 -2.58 22.93 3.26
N THR A 62 -1.84 23.20 4.33
CA THR A 62 -1.70 24.55 4.88
C THR A 62 -0.64 25.34 4.09
N PRO A 63 -0.99 26.50 3.50
CA PRO A 63 -0.01 27.34 2.79
C PRO A 63 0.81 28.24 3.72
N ILE A 64 0.26 28.56 4.90
CA ILE A 64 0.88 29.47 5.87
C ILE A 64 2.16 28.85 6.42
N GLY A 65 3.29 29.56 6.28
CA GLY A 65 4.59 29.12 6.80
C GLY A 65 5.44 28.30 5.84
N ARG A 66 4.97 28.09 4.60
CA ARG A 66 5.82 27.58 3.52
C ARG A 66 6.83 28.67 3.13
N ASP A 67 8.10 28.36 3.31
CA ASP A 67 9.22 29.31 3.24
C ASP A 67 10.37 28.78 2.34
N PHE A 68 10.16 27.64 1.68
CA PHE A 68 11.14 27.03 0.80
C PHE A 68 10.50 26.43 -0.45
N THR A 69 11.17 26.55 -1.60
CA THR A 69 10.64 26.10 -2.90
C THR A 69 11.56 25.10 -3.59
N LEU A 70 11.01 23.95 -3.98
CA LEU A 70 11.66 23.02 -4.91
C LEU A 70 11.21 23.35 -6.34
N ILE A 71 12.16 23.61 -7.24
CA ILE A 71 11.88 23.96 -8.63
C ILE A 71 12.45 22.89 -9.53
N THR A 72 11.59 22.25 -10.33
CA THR A 72 12.03 21.23 -11.30
C THR A 72 12.54 21.88 -12.58
N VAL A 73 13.27 21.12 -13.41
CA VAL A 73 13.74 21.61 -14.73
C VAL A 73 12.58 21.94 -15.68
N ALA A 74 11.39 21.38 -15.42
CA ALA A 74 10.16 21.72 -16.13
C ALA A 74 9.51 23.03 -15.63
N GLY A 75 10.14 23.76 -14.70
CA GLY A 75 9.60 24.97 -14.09
C GLY A 75 8.43 24.74 -13.12
N VAL A 76 8.08 23.48 -12.82
CA VAL A 76 7.06 23.17 -11.81
C VAL A 76 7.64 23.43 -10.43
N GLU A 77 6.91 24.22 -9.63
CA GLU A 77 7.32 24.64 -8.29
C GLU A 77 6.51 23.94 -7.21
N PHE A 78 7.18 23.58 -6.12
CA PHE A 78 6.59 23.02 -4.93
C PHE A 78 7.07 23.81 -3.70
N GLN A 79 6.20 24.66 -3.16
CA GLN A 79 6.47 25.32 -1.89
C GLN A 79 6.21 24.37 -0.72
N VAL A 80 7.17 24.27 0.19
CA VAL A 80 7.13 23.42 1.38
C VAL A 80 7.54 24.22 2.62
N HIS A 81 7.11 23.72 3.76
CA HIS A 81 7.58 24.16 5.06
C HIS A 81 8.98 23.59 5.27
N SER A 82 9.98 24.46 5.31
CA SER A 82 11.35 24.05 5.45
C SER A 82 11.66 23.20 6.68
N ILE A 83 10.94 23.43 7.78
CA ILE A 83 11.06 22.69 9.02
C ILE A 83 10.77 21.20 8.81
N MET A 84 9.95 20.86 7.82
CA MET A 84 9.63 19.47 7.47
C MET A 84 10.78 18.76 6.74
N LEU A 85 11.77 19.50 6.24
CA LEU A 85 12.95 18.92 5.61
C LEU A 85 13.99 18.48 6.65
N ILE A 86 13.93 19.02 7.87
CA ILE A 86 14.83 18.66 8.98
C ILE A 86 14.51 17.24 9.47
N GLY A 87 15.54 16.42 9.64
CA GLY A 87 15.39 14.98 9.90
C GLY A 87 14.97 14.13 8.69
N GLY A 88 14.70 14.76 7.54
CA GLY A 88 14.42 14.12 6.25
C GLY A 88 15.67 13.83 5.40
N SER A 89 15.68 14.34 4.16
CA SER A 89 16.82 14.23 3.25
C SER A 89 18.03 14.99 3.79
N LYS A 90 19.16 14.29 3.96
CA LYS A 90 20.42 14.93 4.36
C LYS A 90 20.98 15.81 3.24
N ALA A 91 20.93 15.36 1.99
CA ALA A 91 21.42 16.15 0.86
C ALA A 91 20.70 17.51 0.76
N LEU A 92 19.37 17.53 0.92
CA LEU A 92 18.61 18.78 0.97
C LEU A 92 18.93 19.58 2.22
N GLN A 93 19.03 18.97 3.40
CA GLN A 93 19.38 19.70 4.63
C GLN A 93 20.75 20.37 4.54
N GLU A 94 21.77 19.69 4.05
CA GLU A 94 23.13 20.24 3.92
C GLU A 94 23.17 21.39 2.91
N GLY A 95 22.46 21.24 1.77
CA GLY A 95 22.32 22.32 0.80
C GLY A 95 21.49 23.51 1.30
N LEU A 96 20.52 23.25 2.18
CA LEU A 96 19.61 24.26 2.72
C LEU A 96 20.12 24.99 3.94
N PHE A 97 20.92 24.31 4.75
CA PHE A 97 21.36 24.79 6.04
C PHE A 97 22.89 24.70 6.12
N PRO A 98 23.63 25.37 5.22
CA PRO A 98 25.08 25.41 5.32
C PRO A 98 25.46 26.11 6.64
N GLY A 99 26.04 25.33 7.56
CA GLY A 99 26.34 25.77 8.92
C GLY A 99 25.21 25.63 9.95
N GLY A 100 24.12 24.92 9.61
CA GLY A 100 23.03 24.58 10.53
C GLY A 100 21.75 25.41 10.32
N ALA A 101 20.67 25.00 11.01
CA ALA A 101 19.31 25.51 10.80
C ALA A 101 19.11 27.01 11.07
N MET A 102 20.03 27.63 11.81
CA MET A 102 19.98 29.06 12.19
C MET A 102 20.85 29.94 11.28
N SER A 103 21.36 29.41 10.17
CA SER A 103 22.17 30.18 9.23
C SER A 103 21.34 31.30 8.58
N PRO A 104 21.78 32.57 8.66
CA PRO A 104 21.04 33.69 8.07
C PRO A 104 21.05 33.67 6.52
N ASN A 105 21.95 32.88 5.91
CA ASN A 105 22.14 32.80 4.46
C ASN A 105 21.42 31.59 3.83
N ARG A 106 20.34 31.15 4.46
CA ARG A 106 19.57 29.99 4.01
C ARG A 106 18.86 30.29 2.67
N PRO A 107 19.04 29.46 1.62
CA PRO A 107 18.35 29.65 0.36
C PRO A 107 16.84 29.45 0.49
N GLY A 108 16.06 30.31 -0.17
CA GLY A 108 14.59 30.22 -0.25
C GLY A 108 14.08 29.28 -1.35
N CYS A 109 14.96 28.82 -2.25
CA CYS A 109 14.62 27.85 -3.28
C CYS A 109 15.83 27.00 -3.70
N VAL A 110 15.57 25.87 -4.35
CA VAL A 110 16.58 25.06 -5.03
C VAL A 110 16.06 24.58 -6.38
N ASN A 111 16.94 24.62 -7.39
CA ASN A 111 16.69 24.03 -8.69
C ASN A 111 17.12 22.57 -8.66
N LEU A 112 16.19 21.66 -8.96
CA LEU A 112 16.42 20.23 -8.98
C LEU A 112 16.97 19.77 -10.35
N PRO A 113 17.84 18.76 -10.38
CA PRO A 113 18.33 18.16 -11.62
C PRO A 113 17.24 17.57 -12.53
N ALA A 114 17.58 17.29 -13.79
CA ALA A 114 16.63 16.89 -14.84
C ALA A 114 15.88 15.57 -14.58
N HIS A 115 16.47 14.63 -13.85
CA HIS A 115 15.85 13.35 -13.50
C HIS A 115 14.89 13.44 -12.30
N PHE A 116 14.83 14.59 -11.61
CA PHE A 116 13.77 14.89 -10.64
C PHE A 116 12.50 15.29 -11.38
N HIS A 117 11.86 14.31 -12.03
CA HIS A 117 10.62 14.53 -12.76
C HIS A 117 9.53 15.10 -11.83
N PRO A 118 8.71 16.08 -12.28
CA PRO A 118 7.74 16.74 -11.42
C PRO A 118 6.78 15.80 -10.69
N ILE A 119 6.39 14.69 -11.31
CA ILE A 119 5.49 13.72 -10.68
C ILE A 119 6.16 12.95 -9.54
N LEU A 120 7.47 12.72 -9.62
CA LEU A 120 8.22 12.08 -8.53
C LEU A 120 8.39 13.09 -7.38
N VAL A 121 8.73 14.33 -7.71
CA VAL A 121 8.88 15.42 -6.72
C VAL A 121 7.57 15.67 -5.97
N ASP A 122 6.44 15.73 -6.67
CA ASP A 122 5.11 15.85 -6.05
C ASP A 122 4.86 14.77 -4.99
N ARG A 123 5.29 13.54 -5.28
CA ARG A 123 5.10 12.39 -4.39
C ARG A 123 6.10 12.35 -3.25
N ILE A 124 7.31 12.87 -3.46
CA ILE A 124 8.29 13.13 -2.40
C ILE A 124 7.79 14.26 -1.48
N VAL A 125 7.16 15.30 -2.02
CA VAL A 125 6.50 16.34 -1.23
C VAL A 125 5.41 15.74 -0.37
N ASN A 126 4.53 14.88 -0.89
CA ASN A 126 3.59 14.15 -0.05
C ASN A 126 4.31 13.35 1.06
N PHE A 127 5.39 12.65 0.71
CA PHE A 127 6.16 11.83 1.64
C PHE A 127 6.79 12.64 2.79
N ILE A 128 7.29 13.85 2.53
CA ILE A 128 7.86 14.75 3.54
C ILE A 128 6.88 14.99 4.69
N TYR A 129 5.58 15.06 4.41
CA TYR A 129 4.55 15.29 5.42
C TYR A 129 4.00 13.98 5.97
N THR A 130 3.62 13.05 5.09
CA THR A 130 2.81 11.90 5.48
C THR A 130 3.61 10.62 5.73
N SER A 131 4.91 10.61 5.43
CA SER A 131 5.76 9.40 5.43
C SER A 131 5.23 8.27 4.55
N ASP A 132 4.42 8.60 3.53
CA ASP A 132 3.93 7.66 2.53
C ASP A 132 3.82 8.37 1.19
N TYR A 133 3.81 7.61 0.11
CA TYR A 133 3.54 8.12 -1.22
C TYR A 133 2.79 7.06 -2.02
N ARG A 134 2.04 7.52 -3.04
CA ARG A 134 1.14 6.64 -3.81
C ARG A 134 1.43 6.68 -5.29
N PHE A 135 1.51 5.50 -5.88
CA PHE A 135 1.31 5.31 -7.30
C PHE A 135 -0.18 5.11 -7.57
N LEU A 136 -0.72 5.86 -8.54
CA LEU A 136 -2.13 5.78 -8.93
C LEU A 136 -2.20 5.26 -10.37
N PRO A 137 -2.20 3.93 -10.56
CA PRO A 137 -2.25 3.35 -11.89
C PRO A 137 -3.56 3.70 -12.58
N GLY A 138 -3.52 3.71 -13.92
CA GLY A 138 -4.74 3.63 -14.71
C GLY A 138 -5.49 2.33 -14.46
N SER A 139 -6.77 2.29 -14.83
CA SER A 139 -7.66 1.12 -14.68
C SER A 139 -7.18 -0.16 -15.39
N GLU A 140 -6.19 -0.07 -16.27
CA GLU A 140 -5.66 -1.21 -17.03
C GLU A 140 -4.12 -1.14 -17.04
N GLY A 141 -3.47 -2.28 -16.80
CA GLY A 141 -2.05 -2.48 -17.10
C GLY A 141 -1.04 -2.03 -16.03
N GLY A 142 -1.47 -1.49 -14.88
CA GLY A 142 -0.54 -1.08 -13.81
C GLY A 142 0.43 0.03 -14.23
N GLN A 143 0.08 0.79 -15.28
CA GLN A 143 0.87 1.90 -15.80
C GLN A 143 0.21 3.23 -15.47
N LEU A 144 1.02 4.29 -15.37
CA LEU A 144 0.53 5.64 -15.20
C LEU A 144 -0.07 6.13 -16.51
N LYS A 145 -1.36 6.46 -16.53
CA LYS A 145 -2.03 6.98 -17.73
C LYS A 145 -2.08 8.51 -17.67
N GLN A 146 -2.17 9.18 -18.82
CA GLN A 146 -2.36 10.63 -18.88
C GLN A 146 -3.57 11.10 -18.04
N THR A 147 -4.64 10.29 -17.99
CA THR A 147 -5.86 10.58 -17.23
C THR A 147 -5.68 10.49 -15.71
N THR A 148 -4.72 9.71 -15.23
CA THR A 148 -4.40 9.57 -13.80
C THR A 148 -3.16 10.36 -13.40
N PHE A 149 -2.42 10.90 -14.36
CA PHE A 149 -1.30 11.80 -14.15
C PHE A 149 -1.79 13.14 -13.59
N LYS A 150 -1.54 13.37 -12.29
CA LYS A 150 -1.92 14.60 -11.59
C LYS A 150 -0.82 15.01 -10.61
N PHE A 151 -0.56 16.32 -10.58
CA PHE A 151 0.16 16.98 -9.51
C PHE A 151 -0.85 17.38 -8.44
N TYR A 152 -0.65 16.89 -7.20
CA TYR A 152 -1.54 17.17 -6.08
C TYR A 152 -1.03 18.33 -5.23
N HIS A 153 0.28 18.57 -5.25
CA HIS A 153 0.97 19.46 -4.32
C HIS A 153 1.81 20.55 -5.02
N ALA A 154 1.81 20.58 -6.36
CA ALA A 154 2.44 21.66 -7.13
C ALA A 154 1.75 22.99 -6.80
N THR A 155 2.56 24.00 -6.44
CA THR A 155 2.07 25.36 -6.17
C THR A 155 2.05 26.23 -7.43
N LEU A 156 2.93 25.92 -8.38
CA LEU A 156 2.94 26.56 -9.69
C LEU A 156 3.26 25.50 -10.76
N ILE A 157 2.46 25.50 -11.82
CA ILE A 157 2.70 24.71 -13.03
C ILE A 157 2.77 25.70 -14.18
N PRO A 158 3.88 25.76 -14.94
CA PRO A 158 3.98 26.64 -16.10
C PRO A 158 2.84 26.38 -17.10
N ASN A 159 2.18 27.45 -17.54
CA ASN A 159 1.03 27.39 -18.43
C ASN A 159 1.46 27.33 -19.91
N GLU A 160 2.25 26.31 -20.25
CA GLU A 160 2.73 26.09 -21.61
C GLU A 160 1.79 25.16 -22.39
N ILE A 161 1.50 25.52 -23.65
CA ILE A 161 0.65 24.72 -24.55
C ILE A 161 1.42 24.50 -25.87
N PRO A 162 1.87 23.26 -26.17
CA PRO A 162 1.75 22.05 -25.35
C PRO A 162 2.65 22.07 -24.09
N PRO A 163 2.36 21.25 -23.05
CA PRO A 163 3.24 21.13 -21.90
C PRO A 163 4.65 20.68 -22.28
N LEU A 164 5.66 21.12 -21.52
CA LEU A 164 7.04 20.66 -21.68
C LEU A 164 7.11 19.12 -21.59
N PRO A 165 7.95 18.46 -22.42
CA PRO A 165 8.12 17.01 -22.35
C PRO A 165 8.50 16.50 -20.95
N ALA A 166 9.33 17.26 -20.22
CA ALA A 166 9.72 16.94 -18.85
C ALA A 166 8.55 16.89 -17.86
N THR A 167 7.48 17.66 -18.12
CA THR A 167 6.26 17.67 -17.30
C THR A 167 5.49 16.35 -17.39
N VAL A 168 5.55 15.66 -18.54
CA VAL A 168 4.77 14.43 -18.80
C VAL A 168 5.65 13.19 -19.03
N ALA A 169 6.96 13.28 -18.79
CA ALA A 169 7.96 12.27 -19.17
C ALA A 169 7.70 10.85 -18.63
N LEU A 170 7.01 10.72 -17.48
CA LEU A 170 6.72 9.43 -16.85
C LEU A 170 5.32 8.88 -17.16
N VAL A 171 4.58 9.49 -18.08
CA VAL A 171 3.33 8.90 -18.56
C VAL A 171 3.66 7.60 -19.30
N GLY A 172 2.94 6.52 -18.96
CA GLY A 172 3.20 5.16 -19.45
C GLY A 172 4.14 4.34 -18.57
N ILE A 173 4.76 4.94 -17.54
CA ILE A 173 5.67 4.19 -16.67
C ILE A 173 4.94 3.08 -15.92
N ALA A 174 5.60 1.92 -15.81
CA ALA A 174 5.12 0.80 -15.01
C ALA A 174 5.29 1.07 -13.50
N GLU A 175 4.39 0.52 -12.67
CA GLU A 175 4.40 0.69 -11.21
C GLU A 175 5.75 0.33 -10.57
N TYR A 176 6.40 -0.77 -11.00
CA TYR A 176 7.69 -1.17 -10.43
C TYR A 176 8.80 -0.16 -10.77
N ALA A 177 8.89 0.28 -12.02
CA ALA A 177 9.89 1.24 -12.48
C ALA A 177 9.68 2.59 -11.80
N TYR A 178 8.43 2.99 -11.58
CA TYR A 178 8.09 4.17 -10.80
C TYR A 178 8.68 4.12 -9.39
N HIS A 179 8.50 3.00 -8.68
CA HIS A 179 9.07 2.83 -7.34
C HIS A 179 10.60 2.75 -7.35
N LEU A 180 11.22 2.20 -8.41
CA LEU A 180 12.67 2.24 -8.59
C LEU A 180 13.19 3.67 -8.77
N HIS A 181 12.51 4.52 -9.53
CA HIS A 181 12.91 5.93 -9.63
C HIS A 181 12.79 6.67 -8.29
N ILE A 182 11.73 6.42 -7.49
CA ILE A 182 11.66 6.99 -6.13
C ILE A 182 12.80 6.46 -5.25
N TYR A 183 13.14 5.17 -5.36
CA TYR A 183 14.28 4.59 -4.64
C TYR A 183 15.60 5.26 -5.05
N ALA A 184 15.86 5.42 -6.35
CA ALA A 184 17.06 6.08 -6.87
C ALA A 184 17.18 7.54 -6.39
N LEU A 185 16.07 8.29 -6.43
CA LEU A 185 16.04 9.63 -5.85
C LEU A 185 16.31 9.61 -4.34
N ALA A 186 15.83 8.61 -3.61
CA ALA A 186 16.09 8.48 -2.19
C ALA A 186 17.57 8.19 -1.87
N GLU A 187 18.27 7.43 -2.72
CA GLU A 187 19.73 7.22 -2.62
C GLU A 187 20.49 8.52 -2.85
N GLU A 188 20.14 9.28 -3.90
CA GLU A 188 20.78 10.56 -4.19
C GLU A 188 20.52 11.61 -3.11
N LEU A 189 19.33 11.59 -2.50
CA LEU A 189 18.95 12.50 -1.43
C LEU A 189 19.51 12.10 -0.04
N ASP A 190 20.19 10.96 0.07
CA ASP A 190 20.52 10.25 1.32
C ASP A 190 19.34 10.26 2.30
N TYR A 191 18.19 9.76 1.81
CA TYR A 191 16.91 9.78 2.52
C TYR A 191 16.42 8.38 2.86
N ASN A 192 16.96 7.82 3.96
CA ASN A 192 16.74 6.43 4.36
C ASN A 192 15.28 6.01 4.51
N THR A 193 14.41 6.86 5.08
CA THR A 193 13.00 6.52 5.27
C THR A 193 12.26 6.44 3.94
N LEU A 194 12.54 7.34 2.99
CA LEU A 194 11.99 7.28 1.63
C LEU A 194 12.49 6.03 0.89
N ARG A 195 13.79 5.72 1.01
CA ARG A 195 14.40 4.51 0.45
C ARG A 195 13.73 3.24 0.97
N SER A 196 13.50 3.19 2.28
CA SER A 196 12.82 2.08 2.97
C SER A 196 11.35 1.95 2.55
N ALA A 197 10.65 3.08 2.40
CA ALA A 197 9.27 3.09 1.91
C ALA A 197 9.19 2.59 0.46
N ALA A 198 10.07 3.04 -0.42
CA ALA A 198 10.13 2.57 -1.80
C ALA A 198 10.47 1.08 -1.89
N HIS A 199 11.43 0.61 -1.09
CA HIS A 199 11.73 -0.81 -0.96
C HIS A 199 10.50 -1.62 -0.53
N ALA A 200 9.76 -1.16 0.49
CA ALA A 200 8.56 -1.83 0.97
C ALA A 200 7.45 -1.91 -0.11
N LYS A 201 7.26 -0.85 -0.90
CA LYS A 201 6.31 -0.88 -2.03
C LYS A 201 6.76 -1.87 -3.12
N LEU A 202 8.06 -1.95 -3.41
CA LEU A 202 8.61 -2.93 -4.35
C LEU A 202 8.47 -4.37 -3.83
N VAL A 203 8.67 -4.62 -2.54
CA VAL A 203 8.40 -5.93 -1.90
C VAL A 203 6.93 -6.30 -2.07
N GLU A 204 6.02 -5.39 -1.73
CA GLU A 204 4.59 -5.64 -1.88
C GLU A 204 4.23 -5.99 -3.33
N LEU A 205 4.76 -5.23 -4.29
CA LEU A 205 4.47 -5.39 -5.70
C LEU A 205 5.08 -6.66 -6.30
N LEU A 206 6.37 -6.91 -6.09
CA LEU A 206 7.12 -7.96 -6.79
C LEU A 206 7.06 -9.31 -6.07
N VAL A 207 7.00 -9.31 -4.73
CA VAL A 207 7.06 -10.54 -3.92
C VAL A 207 5.67 -11.02 -3.52
N PHE A 208 4.80 -10.12 -3.07
CA PHE A 208 3.49 -10.50 -2.48
C PHE A 208 2.33 -10.48 -3.47
N ARG A 209 2.35 -9.61 -4.47
CA ARG A 209 1.38 -9.66 -5.57
C ARG A 209 1.87 -10.64 -6.65
N SER A 210 0.93 -11.24 -7.37
CA SER A 210 1.28 -12.10 -8.51
C SER A 210 1.89 -11.23 -9.60
N SER A 211 3.15 -11.51 -9.94
CA SER A 211 3.91 -10.76 -10.93
C SER A 211 4.08 -11.56 -12.22
N ASN A 212 3.96 -10.88 -13.35
CA ASN A 212 4.24 -11.46 -14.66
C ASN A 212 5.75 -11.71 -14.81
N PRO A 213 6.19 -12.87 -15.34
CA PRO A 213 7.59 -13.13 -15.69
C PRO A 213 8.30 -11.97 -16.40
N GLU A 214 7.64 -11.32 -17.37
CA GLU A 214 8.25 -10.20 -18.12
C GLU A 214 8.54 -9.00 -17.22
N VAL A 215 7.68 -8.70 -16.25
CA VAL A 215 7.91 -7.60 -15.30
C VAL A 215 9.15 -7.88 -14.44
N LEU A 216 9.31 -9.13 -13.98
CA LEU A 216 10.49 -9.52 -13.21
C LEU A 216 11.74 -9.55 -14.07
N LYS A 217 11.64 -9.95 -15.34
CA LYS A 217 12.77 -9.90 -16.28
C LYS A 217 13.26 -8.48 -16.50
N GLU A 218 12.36 -7.53 -16.72
CA GLU A 218 12.70 -6.11 -16.86
C GLU A 218 13.26 -5.52 -15.55
N ALA A 219 12.72 -5.91 -14.39
CA ALA A 219 13.27 -5.53 -13.10
C ALA A 219 14.71 -6.07 -12.92
N ILE A 220 14.98 -7.32 -13.29
CA ILE A 220 16.35 -7.87 -13.28
C ILE A 220 17.24 -7.05 -14.19
N LYS A 221 16.81 -6.79 -15.42
CA LYS A 221 17.60 -6.02 -16.40
C LYS A 221 18.01 -4.66 -15.83
N THR A 222 17.06 -3.92 -15.24
CA THR A 222 17.32 -2.57 -14.69
C THR A 222 18.17 -2.58 -13.41
N ILE A 223 18.05 -3.62 -12.57
CA ILE A 223 18.74 -3.71 -11.27
C ILE A 223 20.11 -4.40 -11.36
N PHE A 224 20.34 -5.23 -12.37
CA PHE A 224 21.64 -5.89 -12.61
C PHE A 224 22.45 -5.24 -13.72
N ALA A 225 21.89 -4.25 -14.44
CA ALA A 225 22.65 -3.47 -15.41
C ALA A 225 23.93 -2.87 -14.79
N PRO A 226 25.04 -2.79 -15.53
CA PRO A 226 26.28 -2.20 -15.02
C PRO A 226 26.10 -0.75 -14.56
N THR A 227 26.81 -0.36 -13.50
CA THR A 227 26.79 1.00 -12.97
C THR A 227 27.18 2.02 -14.03
N GLY A 228 26.43 3.11 -14.14
CA GLY A 228 26.67 4.19 -15.11
C GLY A 228 26.04 3.95 -16.49
N THR A 229 25.37 2.83 -16.72
CA THR A 229 24.58 2.60 -17.93
C THR A 229 23.20 3.26 -17.83
N ALA A 230 22.61 3.61 -18.98
CA ALA A 230 21.26 4.20 -19.03
C ALA A 230 20.16 3.24 -18.55
N GLU A 231 20.43 1.94 -18.54
CA GLU A 231 19.51 0.90 -18.09
C GLU A 231 19.49 0.77 -16.56
N ARG A 232 20.58 1.17 -15.89
CA ARG A 232 20.73 1.12 -14.43
C ARG A 232 20.04 2.32 -13.78
N ILE A 233 18.91 2.06 -13.12
CA ILE A 233 18.11 3.11 -12.46
C ILE A 233 18.66 3.48 -11.08
N CYS A 234 18.94 2.48 -10.24
CA CYS A 234 19.39 2.67 -8.86
C CYS A 234 20.90 2.38 -8.73
N LYS A 235 21.56 2.98 -7.74
CA LYS A 235 22.94 2.61 -7.40
C LYS A 235 22.98 1.23 -6.75
N ASP A 236 22.12 1.00 -5.77
CA ASP A 236 21.99 -0.24 -5.00
C ASP A 236 23.32 -0.67 -4.35
N GLU A 237 23.98 0.26 -3.66
CA GLU A 237 25.33 0.05 -3.10
C GLU A 237 25.38 -1.08 -2.05
N ASP A 238 24.26 -1.33 -1.35
CA ASP A 238 24.11 -2.39 -0.35
C ASP A 238 23.55 -3.70 -0.93
N GLY A 239 23.22 -3.73 -2.23
CA GLY A 239 22.66 -4.89 -2.92
C GLY A 239 21.25 -5.27 -2.51
N ALA A 240 20.52 -4.42 -1.78
CA ALA A 240 19.19 -4.73 -1.27
C ALA A 240 18.18 -4.99 -2.41
N LEU A 241 18.23 -4.22 -3.50
CA LEU A 241 17.34 -4.42 -4.66
C LEU A 241 17.71 -5.68 -5.45
N GLN A 242 19.00 -6.00 -5.58
CA GLN A 242 19.44 -7.27 -6.17
C GLN A 242 18.87 -8.47 -5.39
N GLN A 243 18.96 -8.45 -4.05
CA GLN A 243 18.37 -9.49 -3.20
C GLN A 243 16.83 -9.54 -3.32
N LEU A 244 16.19 -8.38 -3.40
CA LEU A 244 14.74 -8.27 -3.55
C LEU A 244 14.25 -8.97 -4.81
N VAL A 245 14.88 -8.73 -5.95
CA VAL A 245 14.44 -9.31 -7.22
C VAL A 245 14.64 -10.83 -7.25
N VAL A 246 15.75 -11.32 -6.68
CA VAL A 246 15.97 -12.76 -6.50
C VAL A 246 14.87 -13.37 -5.64
N ALA A 247 14.58 -12.76 -4.49
CA ALA A 247 13.50 -13.20 -3.60
C ALA A 247 12.13 -13.15 -4.28
N ALA A 248 11.87 -12.13 -5.12
CA ALA A 248 10.64 -12.00 -5.88
C ALA A 248 10.47 -13.15 -6.88
N VAL A 249 11.50 -13.45 -7.67
CA VAL A 249 11.48 -14.59 -8.61
C VAL A 249 11.18 -15.88 -7.86
N LEU A 250 11.96 -16.23 -6.83
CA LEU A 250 11.75 -17.45 -6.05
C LEU A 250 10.34 -17.53 -5.44
N ALA A 251 9.80 -16.41 -4.96
CA ALA A 251 8.43 -16.35 -4.43
C ALA A 251 7.38 -16.62 -5.53
N GLN A 252 7.55 -16.03 -6.72
CA GLN A 252 6.63 -16.25 -7.84
C GLN A 252 6.72 -17.69 -8.38
N GLU A 253 7.92 -18.26 -8.52
CA GLU A 253 8.12 -19.66 -8.90
C GLU A 253 7.36 -20.60 -7.96
N ALA A 254 7.54 -20.40 -6.64
CA ALA A 254 6.93 -21.25 -5.64
C ALA A 254 5.40 -21.11 -5.59
N LYS A 255 4.86 -19.89 -5.72
CA LYS A 255 3.44 -19.62 -5.41
C LYS A 255 2.55 -19.46 -6.63
N HIS A 256 3.03 -18.79 -7.68
CA HIS A 256 2.16 -18.21 -8.71
C HIS A 256 2.39 -18.77 -10.11
N TRP A 257 3.64 -18.98 -10.51
CA TRP A 257 3.93 -19.39 -11.88
C TRP A 257 3.53 -20.84 -12.16
N THR A 258 3.06 -21.04 -13.39
CA THR A 258 2.90 -22.35 -14.01
C THR A 258 4.24 -22.87 -14.51
N GLU A 259 4.34 -24.18 -14.76
CA GLU A 259 5.56 -24.78 -15.34
C GLU A 259 5.93 -24.11 -16.67
N VAL A 260 4.94 -23.81 -17.53
CA VAL A 260 5.18 -23.13 -18.81
C VAL A 260 5.78 -21.73 -18.61
N GLN A 261 5.25 -20.95 -17.65
CA GLN A 261 5.79 -19.63 -17.34
C GLN A 261 7.19 -19.70 -16.75
N LEU A 262 7.44 -20.69 -15.88
CA LEU A 262 8.74 -20.92 -15.27
C LEU A 262 9.78 -21.27 -16.34
N THR A 263 9.50 -22.26 -17.18
CA THR A 263 10.41 -22.67 -18.25
C THR A 263 10.67 -21.51 -19.21
N GLY A 264 9.61 -20.81 -19.66
CA GLY A 264 9.77 -19.64 -20.53
C GLY A 264 10.61 -18.54 -19.89
N PHE A 265 10.44 -18.28 -18.60
CA PHE A 265 11.28 -17.32 -17.87
C PHE A 265 12.75 -17.76 -17.81
N LEU A 266 13.02 -19.01 -17.40
CA LEU A 266 14.37 -19.55 -17.28
C LEU A 266 15.10 -19.56 -18.62
N ASP A 267 14.41 -19.86 -19.72
CA ASP A 267 14.96 -19.79 -21.07
C ASP A 267 15.27 -18.34 -21.46
N SER A 268 14.41 -17.40 -21.07
CA SER A 268 14.56 -15.98 -21.41
C SER A 268 15.73 -15.27 -20.72
N ILE A 269 16.26 -15.86 -19.63
CA ILE A 269 17.38 -15.33 -18.86
C ILE A 269 18.67 -16.14 -19.09
N GLN A 270 18.78 -16.92 -20.16
CA GLN A 270 20.03 -17.65 -20.49
C GLN A 270 21.12 -16.73 -21.06
N ASP A 271 20.76 -15.54 -21.55
CA ASP A 271 21.70 -14.57 -22.10
C ASP A 271 22.80 -14.21 -21.07
N PRO A 272 24.09 -14.06 -21.49
CA PRO A 272 25.18 -13.67 -20.60
C PRO A 272 24.91 -12.42 -19.76
N ALA A 273 24.08 -11.49 -20.25
CA ALA A 273 23.69 -10.29 -19.50
C ALA A 273 23.01 -10.57 -18.14
N TYR A 274 22.49 -11.79 -17.94
CA TYR A 274 21.85 -12.21 -16.69
C TYR A 274 22.74 -13.11 -15.81
N GLU A 275 24.03 -13.25 -16.12
CA GLU A 275 24.93 -14.17 -15.39
C GLU A 275 25.01 -13.86 -13.90
N ASP A 276 25.20 -12.60 -13.53
CA ASP A 276 25.27 -12.16 -12.12
C ASP A 276 23.97 -12.48 -11.37
N PHE A 277 22.83 -12.23 -12.00
CA PHE A 277 21.54 -12.60 -11.44
C PHE A 277 21.44 -14.12 -11.23
N ARG A 278 21.76 -14.93 -12.26
CA ARG A 278 21.67 -16.40 -12.17
C ARG A 278 22.56 -16.97 -11.07
N LYS A 279 23.74 -16.38 -10.85
CA LYS A 279 24.65 -16.78 -9.78
C LYS A 279 24.02 -16.57 -8.40
N ILE A 280 23.55 -15.35 -8.10
CA ILE A 280 22.92 -15.05 -6.81
C ILE A 280 21.64 -15.87 -6.64
N TYR A 281 20.83 -15.97 -7.68
CA TYR A 281 19.61 -16.77 -7.70
C TYR A 281 19.87 -18.23 -7.33
N THR A 282 20.90 -18.86 -7.91
CA THR A 282 21.23 -20.27 -7.65
C THR A 282 21.64 -20.45 -6.19
N THR A 283 22.55 -19.62 -5.67
CA THR A 283 22.99 -19.67 -4.27
C THR A 283 21.81 -19.50 -3.31
N VAL A 284 20.98 -18.46 -3.49
CA VAL A 284 19.84 -18.22 -2.61
C VAL A 284 18.79 -19.34 -2.71
N LYS A 285 18.60 -19.93 -3.90
CA LYS A 285 17.68 -21.06 -4.10
C LYS A 285 18.13 -22.30 -3.34
N GLU A 286 19.43 -22.58 -3.32
CA GLU A 286 20.03 -23.68 -2.55
C GLU A 286 19.86 -23.43 -1.05
N ASP A 287 20.23 -22.23 -0.57
CA ASP A 287 20.14 -21.85 0.84
C ASP A 287 18.69 -21.87 1.38
N THR A 288 17.72 -21.56 0.52
CA THR A 288 16.29 -21.50 0.89
C THR A 288 15.51 -22.74 0.48
N GLY A 289 16.19 -23.82 0.07
CA GLY A 289 15.55 -25.02 -0.49
C GLY A 289 14.46 -25.63 0.41
N ASP A 290 14.64 -25.59 1.72
CA ASP A 290 13.63 -26.12 2.67
C ASP A 290 12.35 -25.27 2.73
N LEU A 291 12.47 -23.94 2.62
CA LEU A 291 11.32 -23.04 2.55
C LEU A 291 10.54 -23.24 1.24
N ILE A 292 11.24 -23.46 0.14
CA ILE A 292 10.64 -23.75 -1.17
C ILE A 292 9.86 -25.07 -1.12
N LYS A 293 10.43 -26.12 -0.53
CA LYS A 293 9.73 -27.41 -0.33
C LYS A 293 8.45 -27.23 0.51
N GLN A 294 8.52 -26.47 1.61
CA GLN A 294 7.34 -26.18 2.43
C GLN A 294 6.26 -25.42 1.63
N ALA A 295 6.65 -24.46 0.80
CA ALA A 295 5.73 -23.74 -0.07
C ALA A 295 5.05 -24.66 -1.10
N ALA A 296 5.79 -25.61 -1.69
CA ALA A 296 5.25 -26.60 -2.63
C ALA A 296 4.20 -27.50 -1.96
N ILE A 297 4.46 -27.98 -0.75
CA ILE A 297 3.51 -28.76 0.05
C ILE A 297 2.24 -27.93 0.31
N ALA A 298 2.39 -26.67 0.72
CA ALA A 298 1.27 -25.78 0.96
C ALA A 298 0.43 -25.52 -0.30
N LYS A 299 1.07 -25.37 -1.47
CA LYS A 299 0.40 -25.21 -2.78
C LYS A 299 -0.42 -26.45 -3.14
N HIS A 300 0.13 -27.64 -2.94
CA HIS A 300 -0.58 -28.90 -3.18
C HIS A 300 -1.83 -29.02 -2.28
N LEU A 301 -1.66 -28.80 -0.97
CA LEU A 301 -2.77 -28.83 0.00
C LEU A 301 -3.85 -27.79 -0.32
N ALA A 302 -3.47 -26.59 -0.78
CA ALA A 302 -4.41 -25.57 -1.21
C ALA A 302 -5.20 -25.98 -2.46
N ALA A 303 -4.54 -26.62 -3.43
CA ALA A 303 -5.17 -27.14 -4.64
C ALA A 303 -6.17 -28.27 -4.33
N GLU A 304 -5.82 -29.19 -3.43
CA GLU A 304 -6.72 -30.24 -2.96
C GLU A 304 -7.96 -29.66 -2.26
N ARG A 305 -7.77 -28.72 -1.34
CA ARG A 305 -8.87 -28.03 -0.67
C ARG A 305 -9.80 -27.31 -1.64
N LYS A 306 -9.24 -26.73 -2.72
CA LYS A 306 -10.03 -26.09 -3.78
C LYS A 306 -10.87 -27.13 -4.53
N LYS A 307 -10.27 -28.24 -4.97
CA LYS A 307 -10.97 -29.36 -5.63
C LYS A 307 -12.10 -29.91 -4.76
N ASP A 308 -11.86 -30.11 -3.47
CA ASP A 308 -12.88 -30.58 -2.53
C ASP A 308 -14.03 -29.57 -2.35
N ARG A 309 -13.71 -28.28 -2.29
CA ARG A 309 -14.74 -27.22 -2.22
C ARG A 309 -15.59 -27.19 -3.48
N GLU A 310 -14.99 -27.35 -4.66
CA GLU A 310 -15.69 -27.41 -5.94
C GLU A 310 -16.56 -28.67 -6.04
N ARG A 311 -16.06 -29.83 -5.61
CA ARG A 311 -16.85 -31.08 -5.51
C ARG A 311 -18.06 -30.93 -4.59
N ARG A 312 -17.89 -30.30 -3.41
CA ARG A 312 -19.00 -30.03 -2.47
C ARG A 312 -20.03 -29.07 -3.07
N LYS A 313 -19.59 -28.03 -3.78
CA LYS A 313 -20.50 -27.12 -4.49
C LYS A 313 -21.30 -27.85 -5.58
N ALA A 314 -20.64 -28.68 -6.38
CA ALA A 314 -21.28 -29.48 -7.43
C ALA A 314 -22.26 -30.54 -6.87
N ALA A 315 -21.92 -31.15 -5.73
CA ALA A 315 -22.83 -32.09 -5.04
C ALA A 315 -24.08 -31.38 -4.49
N ASN A 316 -23.91 -30.18 -3.90
CA ASN A 316 -25.03 -29.41 -3.37
C ASN A 316 -25.91 -28.81 -4.48
N SER A 317 -25.35 -28.47 -5.65
CA SER A 317 -26.16 -28.02 -6.80
C SER A 317 -26.97 -29.15 -7.42
N LYS A 318 -26.45 -30.39 -7.41
CA LYS A 318 -27.20 -31.58 -7.88
C LYS A 318 -28.35 -31.96 -6.93
N ARG A 319 -28.17 -31.81 -5.62
CA ARG A 319 -29.25 -32.07 -4.61
C ARG A 319 -30.35 -31.00 -4.58
N GLY A 320 -30.10 -29.82 -5.15
CA GLY A 320 -31.05 -28.70 -5.14
C GLY A 320 -32.16 -28.76 -6.22
N ASN A 321 -32.16 -29.79 -7.09
CA ASN A 321 -33.09 -29.88 -8.21
C ASN A 321 -34.21 -30.93 -8.04
N ASP A 322 -34.18 -31.76 -6.98
CA ASP A 322 -35.20 -32.79 -6.74
C ASP A 322 -36.35 -32.33 -5.82
N GLY A 323 -36.39 -31.05 -5.45
CA GLY A 323 -37.28 -30.53 -4.40
C GLY A 323 -38.41 -29.60 -4.86
N LYS A 324 -38.63 -29.40 -6.16
CA LYS A 324 -39.73 -28.58 -6.69
C LYS A 324 -40.78 -29.43 -7.38
N ASN A 325 -41.45 -30.30 -6.63
CA ASN A 325 -42.84 -30.73 -6.86
C ASN A 325 -43.23 -31.74 -5.78
N ARG A 326 -43.81 -31.26 -4.68
CA ARG A 326 -44.79 -32.00 -3.87
C ARG A 326 -45.43 -31.03 -2.87
N ILE A 327 -46.59 -30.50 -3.26
CA ILE A 327 -47.56 -29.86 -2.38
C ILE A 327 -48.73 -30.86 -2.25
N PHE A 328 -49.31 -30.93 -1.03
CA PHE A 328 -50.47 -31.71 -0.54
C PHE A 328 -50.19 -33.15 -0.09
N GLY A 329 -50.58 -33.60 1.12
CA GLY A 329 -51.29 -32.95 2.21
C GLY A 329 -51.39 -33.85 3.47
N SER A 330 -51.69 -33.18 4.59
CA SER A 330 -52.49 -33.58 5.77
C SER A 330 -52.28 -34.93 6.49
N ASP A 331 -52.03 -34.75 7.80
CA ASP A 331 -52.51 -35.49 8.98
C ASP A 331 -51.86 -36.81 9.43
N GLY A 332 -51.27 -36.73 10.64
CA GLY A 332 -50.90 -37.88 11.46
C GLY A 332 -49.67 -37.66 12.35
N SER A 333 -49.83 -37.01 13.49
CA SER A 333 -48.96 -37.20 14.68
C SER A 333 -49.68 -38.17 15.66
N PRO A 334 -49.03 -38.84 16.64
CA PRO A 334 -47.87 -38.39 17.42
C PRO A 334 -46.87 -39.47 17.92
N MET A 335 -45.92 -39.02 18.76
CA MET A 335 -44.92 -39.74 19.61
C MET A 335 -43.55 -39.98 18.94
N GLY A 336 -42.41 -39.58 19.50
CA GLY A 336 -42.11 -38.90 20.76
C GLY A 336 -40.61 -38.55 20.82
N ALA A 337 -40.33 -37.47 21.56
CA ALA A 337 -39.10 -37.10 22.25
C ALA A 337 -37.72 -37.54 21.70
N LEU A 338 -36.87 -36.56 21.33
CA LEU A 338 -35.63 -36.21 22.06
C LEU A 338 -34.85 -35.11 21.30
N GLY A 339 -34.82 -33.92 21.90
CA GLY A 339 -33.71 -32.95 21.81
C GLY A 339 -33.33 -32.38 20.44
N ALA A 340 -33.95 -31.28 20.04
CA ALA A 340 -33.37 -30.37 19.05
C ALA A 340 -32.03 -29.81 19.58
N ARG A 341 -30.90 -30.36 19.11
CA ARG A 341 -29.59 -29.71 19.28
C ARG A 341 -29.50 -28.55 18.31
N SER A 342 -29.47 -27.34 18.88
CA SER A 342 -29.21 -26.10 18.15
C SER A 342 -27.86 -26.17 17.44
N ILE A 343 -27.87 -25.75 16.18
CA ILE A 343 -26.67 -25.51 15.38
C ILE A 343 -25.84 -24.44 16.10
N PRO A 344 -24.58 -24.69 16.49
CA PRO A 344 -23.78 -23.65 17.14
C PRO A 344 -23.48 -22.54 16.12
N SER A 345 -23.77 -21.30 16.50
CA SER A 345 -23.39 -20.12 15.72
C SER A 345 -21.88 -20.07 15.49
N LYS A 346 -21.47 -19.50 14.36
CA LYS A 346 -20.08 -19.38 13.88
C LYS A 346 -19.11 -18.70 14.86
N ASP A 347 -19.59 -18.11 15.95
CA ASP A 347 -18.77 -17.41 16.94
C ASP A 347 -18.01 -18.36 17.89
N LYS A 348 -18.47 -19.60 18.12
CA LYS A 348 -17.77 -20.54 19.02
C LYS A 348 -16.55 -21.22 18.40
N PHE A 349 -16.35 -21.15 17.08
CA PHE A 349 -15.18 -21.75 16.42
C PHE A 349 -13.92 -20.87 16.54
N LYS A 350 -14.07 -19.54 16.69
CA LYS A 350 -12.94 -18.64 16.94
C LYS A 350 -12.38 -18.74 18.36
N GLN A 351 -13.24 -18.94 19.36
CA GLN A 351 -12.80 -19.07 20.76
C GLN A 351 -11.91 -20.31 21.03
N ARG A 352 -12.04 -21.39 20.25
CA ARG A 352 -11.16 -22.57 20.40
C ARG A 352 -9.79 -22.43 19.74
N TYR A 353 -9.60 -21.48 18.82
CA TYR A 353 -8.29 -21.24 18.18
C TYR A 353 -7.45 -20.20 18.93
N GLU A 354 -8.07 -19.28 19.66
CA GLU A 354 -7.35 -18.30 20.50
C GLU A 354 -6.92 -18.90 21.85
N ALA A 355 -7.67 -19.85 22.41
CA ALA A 355 -7.32 -20.51 23.67
C ALA A 355 -6.09 -21.44 23.59
N LYS A 356 -5.56 -21.75 22.39
CA LYS A 356 -4.32 -22.55 22.21
C LYS A 356 -3.07 -21.74 21.86
N ARG A 357 -3.17 -20.41 21.73
CA ARG A 357 -2.00 -19.51 21.60
C ARG A 357 -1.61 -18.81 22.90
N GLY A 358 -2.37 -18.99 23.98
CA GLY A 358 -2.14 -18.36 25.29
C GLY A 358 -1.40 -19.20 26.33
N VAL A 359 -0.84 -20.36 25.99
CA VAL A 359 -0.10 -21.22 26.93
C VAL A 359 1.25 -21.62 26.35
N ALA A 360 2.16 -20.64 26.24
CA ALA A 360 3.61 -20.84 26.16
C ALA A 360 4.30 -19.46 26.24
N ARG A 361 4.27 -18.83 27.42
CA ARG A 361 5.21 -17.81 27.91
C ARG A 361 4.76 -17.31 29.28
N SER A 362 4.91 -18.18 30.26
CA SER A 362 4.92 -17.84 31.69
C SER A 362 5.47 -19.06 32.42
N ALA A 363 6.79 -19.07 32.60
CA ALA A 363 7.47 -19.80 33.66
C ALA A 363 8.93 -19.35 33.68
N ASN A 364 9.36 -18.92 34.86
CA ASN A 364 10.72 -18.58 35.29
C ASN A 364 11.14 -17.11 35.10
N ALA A 365 10.45 -16.23 35.82
CA ALA A 365 11.12 -15.21 36.60
C ALA A 365 10.55 -15.29 38.03
N ASP A 366 11.47 -15.10 38.98
CA ASP A 366 11.27 -14.88 40.42
C ASP A 366 11.16 -16.10 41.34
N LYS A 367 12.26 -16.35 42.04
CA LYS A 367 12.44 -16.28 43.52
C LYS A 367 13.88 -16.71 43.81
N ASP A 368 14.65 -16.20 44.76
CA ASP A 368 14.64 -15.10 45.73
C ASP A 368 16.01 -15.26 46.44
N GLY A 369 16.56 -14.20 47.03
CA GLY A 369 17.66 -14.29 48.00
C GLY A 369 18.94 -13.66 47.45
N ASP A 370 19.19 -12.37 47.67
CA ASP A 370 19.68 -11.82 48.95
C ASP A 370 21.06 -12.38 49.30
N MET A 371 22.08 -11.52 49.16
CA MET A 371 23.31 -11.47 49.96
C MET A 371 24.18 -10.32 49.43
N ASP A 372 24.35 -9.34 50.33
CA ASP A 372 25.33 -8.27 50.30
C ASP A 372 26.74 -8.73 49.92
N MET A 373 27.53 -7.82 49.34
CA MET A 373 28.75 -7.27 49.95
C MET A 373 29.44 -6.32 48.97
N GLU A 374 29.64 -5.09 49.43
CA GLU A 374 30.70 -4.18 48.94
C GLU A 374 32.05 -4.91 48.93
N VAL A 375 32.97 -4.45 48.07
CA VAL A 375 34.33 -4.00 48.44
C VAL A 375 35.14 -3.73 47.15
N ASP A 376 35.70 -2.52 47.15
CA ASP A 376 36.73 -1.87 46.30
C ASP A 376 36.43 -1.50 44.83
#